data_AF-A0A4Y8V8L1-F1
#
_entry.id   AF-A0A4Y8V8L1-F1
#
_cell.length_a   1.000
_cell.length_b   1.000
_cell.length_c   1.000
_cell.angle_alpha   90.00
_cell.angle_beta   90.00
_cell.angle_gamma   90.00
#
_symmetry.space_group_name_H-M   'P 1'
#
loop_
_entity.id
_entity.type
_entity.pdbx_description
1 polymer ?
#
loop_
_entity_poly.entity_id
_entity_poly.type
_entity_poly.pdbx_seq_one_letter_code
_entity_poly.pdbx_strand_id
1 'polypeptide(L)'
;MQNTKEENEESFNLLLKINSAEDLLLTDEDTGEQVYAPINVNDVVIYKRETDHLFNEINHAISEIKYYSEKHIHIDYLFCIYQTLSIEMADYLNLVHTLHKKMYISIYKNYSEDILFIYREKLECVLGNFEYLVCQPIDTDPTYFYQFPNESDLRVLAGNNAKVITYDIIQPCPKEMVSSGLKLSLDNLLTYIDQIKHTISALSHLEDFRSEHEKAIIYHYIKKQYDDNNLPQHLERVVKRRNKYFDVRRLDANKVSLSSKMDETVDKYNQNPLCLMWYENYFIDDSPEELLASGLCQKQALPDDFNKLFMFQGEFENLRNAIAKADEFERLGDSFFANWVDPVKLENKLKYWIKGNIDTQQKWYIVWCMMRYTFHIIRDDQDKNAFAARMNLMFPDAEKKCVVESFRKQETQKNHNHHFSEWLEGSDPDYHTAQDLYYKLAKMEDYKRSIGVDIGK
;
A
#
# COMPACT_ATOMS: atom_id res chain seq x y z
N MET A 1 7.48 -6.80 -52.31
CA MET A 1 7.42 -5.60 -51.46
C MET A 1 6.00 -5.47 -50.93
N GLN A 2 5.72 -6.10 -49.80
CA GLN A 2 4.63 -5.72 -48.88
C GLN A 2 4.84 -6.52 -47.58
N ASN A 3 4.99 -5.75 -46.50
CA ASN A 3 5.32 -6.10 -45.13
C ASN A 3 4.64 -7.37 -44.61
N THR A 4 5.42 -8.40 -44.32
CA THR A 4 5.15 -9.29 -43.19
C THR A 4 5.50 -8.52 -41.93
N LYS A 5 4.46 -8.24 -41.15
CA LYS A 5 4.45 -7.34 -40.00
C LYS A 5 5.41 -7.80 -38.90
N GLU A 6 6.07 -6.83 -38.30
CA GLU A 6 6.65 -6.83 -36.96
C GLU A 6 5.54 -7.01 -35.89
N GLU A 7 4.70 -8.03 -36.01
CA GLU A 7 3.42 -8.13 -35.30
C GLU A 7 3.47 -8.87 -33.95
N ASN A 8 4.63 -9.38 -33.51
CA ASN A 8 4.65 -10.33 -32.39
C ASN A 8 4.89 -9.71 -31.00
N GLU A 9 5.66 -8.62 -30.86
CA GLU A 9 5.94 -8.04 -29.52
C GLU A 9 4.89 -6.99 -29.10
N GLU A 10 4.49 -6.09 -30.01
CA GLU A 10 3.46 -5.10 -29.73
C GLU A 10 2.09 -5.75 -29.46
N SER A 11 1.74 -6.82 -30.17
CA SER A 11 0.44 -7.50 -30.08
C SER A 11 0.10 -7.99 -28.67
N PHE A 12 1.03 -8.68 -28.00
CA PHE A 12 0.76 -9.24 -26.67
C PHE A 12 0.75 -8.16 -25.58
N ASN A 13 1.64 -7.17 -25.67
CA ASN A 13 1.66 -6.05 -24.73
C ASN A 13 0.41 -5.16 -24.85
N LEU A 14 -0.18 -5.05 -26.05
CA LEU A 14 -1.47 -4.38 -26.24
C LEU A 14 -2.63 -5.10 -25.53
N LEU A 15 -2.55 -6.42 -25.35
CA LEU A 15 -3.56 -7.19 -24.60
C LEU A 15 -3.45 -7.04 -23.08
N LEU A 16 -2.30 -6.57 -22.58
CA LEU A 16 -2.04 -6.40 -21.15
C LEU A 16 -2.38 -5.00 -20.62
N LYS A 17 -2.91 -4.11 -21.47
CA LYS A 17 -3.18 -2.72 -21.09
C LYS A 17 -4.10 -2.59 -19.88
N ILE A 18 -3.67 -1.80 -18.91
CA ILE A 18 -4.39 -1.56 -17.66
C ILE A 18 -5.21 -0.27 -17.82
N ASN A 19 -6.53 -0.41 -17.88
CA ASN A 19 -7.45 0.73 -17.91
C ASN A 19 -8.13 0.95 -16.56
N SER A 20 -8.16 -0.10 -15.72
CA SER A 20 -8.90 -0.14 -14.48
C SER A 20 -8.25 -1.09 -13.45
N ALA A 21 -8.73 -1.04 -12.21
CA ALA A 21 -8.26 -1.92 -11.15
C ALA A 21 -8.61 -3.40 -11.41
N GLU A 22 -9.70 -3.64 -12.13
CA GLU A 22 -10.17 -4.96 -12.52
C GLU A 22 -9.18 -5.67 -13.45
N ASP A 23 -8.45 -4.92 -14.28
CA ASP A 23 -7.43 -5.46 -15.19
C ASP A 23 -6.20 -6.03 -14.44
N LEU A 24 -6.04 -5.66 -13.16
CA LEU A 24 -4.96 -6.15 -12.30
C LEU A 24 -5.22 -7.55 -11.76
N LEU A 25 -6.45 -8.04 -11.84
CA LEU A 25 -6.86 -9.27 -11.17
C LEU A 25 -6.59 -10.50 -12.04
N LEU A 26 -6.17 -11.57 -11.38
CA LEU A 26 -6.00 -12.89 -11.96
C LEU A 26 -7.09 -13.80 -11.40
N THR A 27 -7.61 -14.68 -12.25
CA THR A 27 -8.56 -15.71 -11.81
C THR A 27 -7.75 -16.82 -11.15
N ASP A 28 -8.02 -17.08 -9.89
CA ASP A 28 -7.50 -18.23 -9.18
C ASP A 28 -8.16 -19.49 -9.73
N GLU A 29 -7.38 -20.45 -10.23
CA GLU A 29 -7.91 -21.64 -10.92
C GLU A 29 -8.64 -22.60 -9.96
N ASP A 30 -8.26 -22.61 -8.68
CA ASP A 30 -8.82 -23.52 -7.67
C ASP A 30 -10.16 -23.00 -7.12
N THR A 31 -10.29 -21.69 -6.97
CA THR A 31 -11.45 -21.04 -6.32
C THR A 31 -12.34 -20.27 -7.28
N GLY A 32 -11.83 -19.90 -8.46
CA GLY A 32 -12.50 -19.00 -9.41
C GLY A 32 -12.53 -17.54 -8.97
N GLU A 33 -11.88 -17.19 -7.85
CA GLU A 33 -11.87 -15.83 -7.31
C GLU A 33 -10.88 -14.93 -8.05
N GLN A 34 -11.19 -13.64 -8.12
CA GLN A 34 -10.30 -12.64 -8.72
C GLN A 34 -9.35 -12.09 -7.67
N VAL A 35 -8.06 -12.39 -7.81
CA VAL A 35 -7.02 -12.04 -6.82
C VAL A 35 -5.90 -11.25 -7.49
N TYR A 36 -5.43 -10.22 -6.80
CA TYR A 36 -4.21 -9.52 -7.19
C TYR A 36 -2.99 -10.35 -6.77
N ALA A 37 -2.33 -10.95 -7.75
CA ALA A 37 -1.17 -11.82 -7.54
C ALA A 37 0.02 -11.35 -8.41
N PRO A 38 0.74 -10.29 -7.99
CA PRO A 38 1.91 -9.81 -8.71
C PRO A 38 3.06 -10.81 -8.60
N ILE A 39 4.07 -10.66 -9.48
CA ILE A 39 5.24 -11.53 -9.47
C ILE A 39 5.96 -11.50 -8.11
N ASN A 40 6.45 -12.66 -7.69
CA ASN A 40 7.27 -12.82 -6.50
C ASN A 40 8.42 -13.82 -6.73
N VAL A 41 9.27 -13.98 -5.71
CA VAL A 41 10.44 -14.89 -5.77
C VAL A 41 10.07 -16.36 -6.01
N ASN A 42 8.91 -16.82 -5.53
CA ASN A 42 8.47 -18.20 -5.73
C ASN A 42 8.11 -18.47 -7.19
N ASP A 43 7.58 -17.47 -7.90
CA ASP A 43 7.34 -17.56 -9.35
C ASP A 43 8.65 -17.81 -10.12
N VAL A 44 9.76 -17.18 -9.71
CA VAL A 44 11.09 -17.40 -10.31
C VAL A 44 11.61 -18.82 -10.03
N VAL A 45 11.34 -19.35 -8.83
CA VAL A 45 11.70 -20.74 -8.47
C VAL A 45 10.92 -21.75 -9.31
N ILE A 46 9.62 -21.53 -9.48
CA ILE A 46 8.77 -22.37 -10.36
C ILE A 46 9.28 -22.28 -11.79
N TYR A 47 9.50 -21.07 -12.29
CA TYR A 47 10.04 -20.85 -13.63
C TYR A 47 11.31 -21.66 -13.87
N LYS A 48 12.30 -21.54 -12.97
CA LYS A 48 13.55 -22.30 -13.07
C LYS A 48 13.33 -23.81 -13.16
N ARG A 49 12.44 -24.36 -12.32
CA ARG A 49 12.13 -25.79 -12.30
C ARG A 49 11.53 -26.24 -13.65
N GLU A 50 10.56 -25.49 -14.17
CA GLU A 50 9.93 -25.82 -15.46
C GLU A 50 10.89 -25.62 -16.63
N THR A 51 11.77 -24.62 -16.58
CA THR A 51 12.84 -24.43 -17.58
C THR A 51 13.81 -25.63 -17.57
N ASP A 52 14.21 -26.10 -16.39
CA ASP A 52 15.08 -27.28 -16.27
C ASP A 52 14.37 -28.56 -16.78
N HIS A 53 13.06 -28.69 -16.55
CA HIS A 53 12.27 -29.79 -17.09
C HIS A 53 12.23 -29.76 -18.61
N LEU A 54 11.81 -28.64 -19.20
CA LEU A 54 11.72 -28.48 -20.66
C LEU A 54 13.08 -28.67 -21.33
N PHE A 55 14.17 -28.19 -20.71
CA PHE A 55 15.53 -28.43 -21.20
C PHE A 55 15.85 -29.93 -21.32
N ASN A 56 15.46 -30.74 -20.33
CA ASN A 56 15.69 -32.18 -20.36
C ASN A 56 14.83 -32.86 -21.43
N GLU A 57 13.56 -32.48 -21.57
CA GLU A 57 12.65 -33.02 -22.59
C GLU A 57 13.12 -32.72 -24.01
N ILE A 58 13.58 -31.49 -24.28
CA ILE A 58 14.13 -31.13 -25.60
C ILE A 58 15.39 -31.94 -25.90
N ASN A 59 16.31 -32.09 -24.93
CA ASN A 59 17.52 -32.89 -25.14
C ASN A 59 17.20 -34.38 -25.37
N HIS A 60 16.22 -34.92 -24.63
CA HIS A 60 15.74 -36.28 -24.85
C HIS A 60 15.16 -36.43 -26.27
N ALA A 61 14.30 -35.50 -26.70
CA ALA A 61 13.76 -35.48 -28.06
C ALA A 61 14.87 -35.39 -29.12
N ILE A 62 15.87 -34.51 -28.94
CA ILE A 62 17.04 -34.41 -29.84
C ILE A 62 17.77 -35.76 -29.95
N SER A 63 18.02 -36.43 -28.82
CA SER A 63 18.68 -37.73 -28.79
C SER A 63 17.87 -38.81 -29.51
N GLU A 64 16.57 -38.88 -29.28
CA GLU A 64 15.68 -39.84 -29.95
C GLU A 64 15.61 -39.57 -31.46
N ILE A 65 15.43 -38.31 -31.88
CA ILE A 65 15.40 -37.92 -33.31
C ILE A 65 16.70 -38.34 -34.01
N LYS A 66 17.87 -38.12 -33.39
CA LYS A 66 19.17 -38.57 -33.92
C LYS A 66 19.27 -40.08 -34.02
N TYR A 67 18.81 -40.82 -33.01
CA TYR A 67 18.84 -42.28 -33.02
C TYR A 67 17.95 -42.87 -34.13
N TYR A 68 16.75 -42.32 -34.34
CA TYR A 68 15.83 -42.81 -35.37
C TYR A 68 16.24 -42.41 -36.79
N SER A 69 16.92 -41.26 -36.96
CA SER A 69 17.42 -40.84 -38.28
C SER A 69 18.55 -41.74 -38.80
N GLU A 70 19.38 -42.31 -37.92
CA GLU A 70 20.44 -43.25 -38.27
C GLU A 70 19.95 -44.67 -38.63
N LYS A 71 18.78 -45.07 -38.11
CA LYS A 71 18.25 -46.45 -38.25
C LYS A 71 17.15 -46.62 -39.29
N HIS A 72 16.70 -45.55 -39.96
CA HIS A 72 15.67 -45.54 -41.00
C HIS A 72 14.32 -46.19 -40.58
N ILE A 73 13.68 -45.71 -39.51
CA ILE A 73 12.43 -46.29 -38.98
C ILE A 73 11.30 -45.25 -38.76
N HIS A 74 10.09 -45.67 -39.15
CA HIS A 74 8.71 -45.17 -38.95
C HIS A 74 8.45 -43.72 -38.47
N ILE A 75 7.86 -42.93 -39.39
CA ILE A 75 7.26 -41.59 -39.21
C ILE A 75 6.38 -41.49 -37.95
N ASP A 76 5.75 -42.59 -37.57
CA ASP A 76 4.87 -42.71 -36.39
C ASP A 76 5.58 -42.35 -35.07
N TYR A 77 6.87 -42.68 -34.92
CA TYR A 77 7.64 -42.37 -33.72
C TYR A 77 8.05 -40.89 -33.65
N LEU A 78 8.47 -40.31 -34.78
CA LEU A 78 8.75 -38.87 -34.87
C LEU A 78 7.50 -38.04 -34.56
N PHE A 79 6.34 -38.51 -35.00
CA PHE A 79 5.06 -37.87 -34.68
C PHE A 79 4.79 -37.85 -33.18
N CYS A 80 5.01 -38.97 -32.48
CA CYS A 80 4.84 -39.05 -31.03
C CYS A 80 5.79 -38.12 -30.28
N ILE A 81 7.06 -38.04 -30.71
CA ILE A 81 8.05 -37.13 -30.13
C ILE A 81 7.58 -35.68 -30.28
N TYR A 82 7.17 -35.28 -31.48
CA TYR A 82 6.74 -33.90 -31.73
C TYR A 82 5.44 -33.54 -30.98
N GLN A 83 4.49 -34.48 -30.90
CA GLN A 83 3.26 -34.25 -30.13
C GLN A 83 3.54 -34.09 -28.63
N THR A 84 4.38 -34.95 -28.06
CA THR A 84 4.76 -34.87 -26.64
C THR A 84 5.43 -33.54 -26.37
N LEU A 85 6.43 -33.17 -27.18
CA LEU A 85 7.13 -31.90 -27.02
C LEU A 85 6.20 -30.69 -27.24
N SER A 86 5.18 -30.79 -28.09
CA SER A 86 4.21 -29.70 -28.29
C SER A 86 3.41 -29.41 -27.03
N ILE A 87 3.05 -30.45 -26.27
CA ILE A 87 2.34 -30.30 -24.99
C ILE A 87 3.25 -29.59 -23.99
N GLU A 88 4.48 -30.07 -23.83
CA GLU A 88 5.47 -29.46 -22.92
C GLU A 88 5.76 -27.99 -23.27
N MET A 89 5.90 -27.68 -24.56
CA MET A 89 6.12 -26.31 -25.03
C MET A 89 4.90 -25.41 -24.81
N ALA A 90 3.69 -25.95 -24.99
CA ALA A 90 2.46 -25.20 -24.74
C ALA A 90 2.27 -24.89 -23.25
N ASP A 91 2.53 -25.85 -22.37
CA ASP A 91 2.47 -25.68 -20.92
C ASP A 91 3.52 -24.68 -20.44
N TYR A 92 4.75 -24.78 -20.96
CA TYR A 92 5.80 -23.81 -20.68
C TYR A 92 5.45 -22.40 -21.18
N LEU A 93 4.89 -22.28 -22.39
CA LEU A 93 4.47 -20.98 -22.92
C LEU A 93 3.36 -20.36 -22.05
N ASN A 94 2.40 -21.14 -21.57
CA ASN A 94 1.37 -20.66 -20.64
C ASN A 94 1.97 -20.14 -19.33
N LEU A 95 3.00 -20.81 -18.81
CA LEU A 95 3.76 -20.31 -17.66
C LEU A 95 4.43 -18.97 -17.98
N VAL A 96 5.11 -18.83 -19.12
CA VAL A 96 5.76 -17.57 -19.51
C VAL A 96 4.73 -16.44 -19.68
N HIS A 97 3.59 -16.70 -20.31
CA HIS A 97 2.49 -15.73 -20.41
C HIS A 97 1.97 -15.30 -19.04
N THR A 98 1.84 -16.23 -18.10
CA THR A 98 1.42 -15.94 -16.73
C THR A 98 2.43 -15.05 -16.01
N LEU A 99 3.72 -15.37 -16.12
CA LEU A 99 4.80 -14.54 -15.57
C LEU A 99 4.78 -13.14 -16.17
N HIS A 100 4.57 -13.04 -17.48
CA HIS A 100 4.44 -11.76 -18.18
C HIS A 100 3.31 -10.92 -17.62
N LYS A 101 2.10 -11.47 -17.50
CA LYS A 101 0.98 -10.74 -16.89
C LYS A 101 1.29 -10.32 -15.45
N LYS A 102 1.82 -11.24 -14.62
CA LYS A 102 2.20 -10.97 -13.22
C LYS A 102 3.24 -9.87 -13.06
N MET A 103 4.22 -9.80 -13.96
CA MET A 103 5.22 -8.73 -13.99
C MET A 103 4.61 -7.42 -14.47
N TYR A 104 3.71 -7.47 -15.46
CA TYR A 104 3.05 -6.31 -16.02
C TYR A 104 2.17 -5.57 -15.00
N ILE A 105 1.52 -6.29 -14.09
CA ILE A 105 0.66 -5.71 -13.04
C ILE A 105 1.39 -5.35 -11.74
N SER A 106 2.71 -5.54 -11.67
CA SER A 106 3.51 -5.35 -10.46
C SER A 106 4.24 -4.01 -10.45
N ILE A 107 4.16 -3.27 -9.35
CA ILE A 107 5.01 -2.09 -9.06
C ILE A 107 6.24 -2.45 -8.20
N TYR A 108 6.33 -3.71 -7.75
CA TYR A 108 7.44 -4.20 -6.96
C TYR A 108 8.66 -4.52 -7.85
N LYS A 109 9.71 -5.03 -7.22
CA LYS A 109 10.87 -5.62 -7.90
C LYS A 109 10.43 -6.49 -9.09
N ASN A 110 10.91 -6.15 -10.27
CA ASN A 110 10.86 -6.98 -11.46
C ASN A 110 11.93 -8.07 -11.39
N TYR A 111 11.62 -9.22 -11.95
CA TYR A 111 12.52 -10.37 -12.02
C TYR A 111 12.89 -10.67 -13.48
N SER A 112 12.86 -9.65 -14.35
CA SER A 112 13.13 -9.78 -15.79
C SER A 112 14.56 -10.28 -16.03
N GLU A 113 15.54 -9.72 -15.33
CA GLU A 113 16.93 -10.16 -15.43
C GLU A 113 17.12 -11.61 -14.98
N ASP A 114 16.48 -12.00 -13.87
CA ASP A 114 16.54 -13.36 -13.34
C ASP A 114 15.94 -14.38 -14.35
N ILE A 115 14.77 -14.06 -14.91
CA ILE A 115 14.08 -14.89 -15.91
C ILE A 115 14.90 -15.00 -17.19
N LEU A 116 15.43 -13.88 -17.68
CA LEU A 116 16.23 -13.82 -18.90
C LEU A 116 17.54 -14.60 -18.75
N PHE A 117 18.19 -14.50 -17.59
CA PHE A 117 19.40 -15.26 -17.29
C PHE A 117 19.14 -16.77 -17.35
N ILE A 118 18.09 -17.25 -16.67
CA ILE A 118 17.71 -18.68 -16.66
C ILE A 118 17.41 -19.17 -18.09
N TYR A 119 16.68 -18.37 -18.87
CA TYR A 119 16.36 -18.72 -20.26
C TYR A 119 17.61 -18.87 -21.13
N ARG A 120 18.52 -17.89 -21.09
CA ARG A 120 19.76 -17.91 -21.88
C ARG A 120 20.68 -19.06 -21.49
N GLU A 121 20.78 -19.33 -20.19
CA GLU A 121 21.63 -20.41 -19.68
C GLU A 121 21.13 -21.79 -20.12
N LYS A 122 19.82 -22.00 -20.18
CA LYS A 122 19.22 -23.33 -20.37
C LYS A 122 18.63 -23.54 -21.75
N LEU A 123 17.70 -22.68 -22.15
CA LEU A 123 16.82 -22.96 -23.30
C LEU A 123 17.33 -22.36 -24.62
N GLU A 124 17.95 -21.18 -24.61
CA GLU A 124 18.32 -20.48 -25.85
C GLU A 124 19.17 -21.36 -26.79
N CYS A 125 20.20 -22.03 -26.25
CA CYS A 125 21.05 -22.90 -27.04
C CYS A 125 20.35 -24.21 -27.45
N VAL A 126 19.61 -24.86 -26.55
CA VAL A 126 18.97 -26.16 -26.85
C VAL A 126 17.85 -26.00 -27.88
N LEU A 127 17.09 -24.91 -27.82
CA LEU A 127 16.07 -24.57 -28.79
C LEU A 127 16.69 -24.35 -30.18
N GLY A 128 17.78 -23.57 -30.27
CA GLY A 128 18.51 -23.39 -31.52
C GLY A 128 19.07 -24.69 -32.10
N ASN A 129 19.56 -25.60 -31.25
CA ASN A 129 20.02 -26.91 -31.68
C ASN A 129 18.87 -27.80 -32.19
N PHE A 130 17.71 -27.75 -31.55
CA PHE A 130 16.51 -28.45 -31.99
C PHE A 130 16.05 -27.94 -33.35
N GLU A 131 15.90 -26.61 -33.51
CA GLU A 131 15.53 -25.97 -34.78
C GLU A 131 16.48 -26.34 -35.90
N TYR A 132 17.79 -26.28 -35.65
CA TYR A 132 18.80 -26.69 -36.63
C TYR A 132 18.63 -28.16 -37.04
N LEU A 133 18.39 -29.06 -36.09
CA LEU A 133 18.23 -30.49 -36.33
C LEU A 133 17.01 -30.81 -37.19
N VAL A 134 15.88 -30.16 -36.95
CA VAL A 134 14.62 -30.46 -37.64
C VAL A 134 14.49 -29.73 -38.98
N CYS A 135 15.16 -28.58 -39.17
CA CYS A 135 15.13 -27.82 -40.42
C CYS A 135 16.19 -28.27 -41.44
N GLN A 136 17.38 -28.71 -41.03
CA GLN A 136 18.47 -29.15 -41.93
C GLN A 136 18.06 -30.26 -42.95
N PRO A 137 17.33 -31.32 -42.56
CA PRO A 137 16.93 -32.40 -43.49
C PRO A 137 15.85 -31.96 -44.48
N ILE A 138 15.02 -30.98 -44.11
CA ILE A 138 13.88 -30.51 -44.93
C ILE A 138 14.37 -29.76 -46.17
N ASP A 139 15.43 -28.95 -46.02
CA ASP A 139 15.96 -28.13 -47.11
C ASP A 139 16.84 -28.92 -48.09
N THR A 140 17.35 -30.08 -47.70
CA THR A 140 18.36 -30.84 -48.48
C THR A 140 17.80 -32.04 -49.24
N ASP A 141 16.67 -32.62 -48.83
CA ASP A 141 16.04 -33.74 -49.55
C ASP A 141 14.49 -33.68 -49.51
N PRO A 142 13.83 -33.16 -50.58
CA PRO A 142 12.38 -33.15 -50.71
C PRO A 142 11.74 -34.54 -50.66
N THR A 143 12.53 -35.60 -50.83
CA THR A 143 12.07 -36.99 -50.79
C THR A 143 11.89 -37.54 -49.37
N TYR A 144 12.46 -36.87 -48.35
CA TYR A 144 12.41 -37.28 -46.95
C TYR A 144 10.98 -37.36 -46.39
N PHE A 145 10.03 -36.66 -47.03
CA PHE A 145 8.63 -36.58 -46.60
C PHE A 145 7.60 -36.80 -47.72
N TYR A 146 7.95 -37.40 -48.86
CA TYR A 146 7.14 -37.27 -50.07
C TYR A 146 5.62 -37.53 -49.90
N GLN A 147 4.89 -36.48 -50.28
CA GLN A 147 3.45 -36.33 -50.52
C GLN A 147 2.59 -36.00 -49.29
N PHE A 148 2.59 -34.71 -48.93
CA PHE A 148 1.66 -34.09 -47.99
C PHE A 148 0.41 -33.54 -48.74
N PRO A 149 -0.83 -33.99 -48.46
CA PRO A 149 -2.04 -33.24 -48.77
C PRO A 149 -2.13 -31.98 -47.89
N ASN A 150 -2.82 -30.95 -48.38
CA ASN A 150 -2.88 -29.64 -47.75
C ASN A 150 -3.86 -29.62 -46.53
N GLU A 151 -3.77 -28.57 -45.72
CA GLU A 151 -4.58 -28.40 -44.50
C GLU A 151 -6.10 -28.48 -44.74
N SER A 152 -6.57 -28.02 -45.91
CA SER A 152 -8.00 -28.05 -46.26
C SER A 152 -8.51 -29.47 -46.49
N ASP A 153 -7.67 -30.38 -46.98
CA ASP A 153 -8.05 -31.79 -47.20
C ASP A 153 -8.21 -32.56 -45.88
N LEU A 154 -7.45 -32.20 -44.84
CA LEU A 154 -7.50 -32.83 -43.51
C LEU A 154 -8.75 -32.43 -42.70
N ARG A 155 -9.15 -31.15 -42.75
CA ARG A 155 -10.31 -30.64 -41.98
C ARG A 155 -11.64 -31.19 -42.49
N VAL A 156 -11.75 -31.45 -43.79
CA VAL A 156 -12.96 -32.02 -44.41
C VAL A 156 -13.23 -33.45 -43.94
N LEU A 157 -12.19 -34.25 -43.70
CA LEU A 157 -12.30 -35.67 -43.33
C LEU A 157 -12.35 -35.93 -41.82
N ALA A 158 -11.70 -35.10 -40.99
CA ALA A 158 -11.83 -35.16 -39.52
C ALA A 158 -13.19 -34.64 -39.00
N GLY A 159 -14.04 -34.14 -39.91
CA GLY A 159 -15.19 -33.31 -39.59
C GLY A 159 -14.72 -31.91 -39.22
N ASN A 160 -15.32 -30.88 -39.83
CA ASN A 160 -14.91 -29.46 -39.75
C ASN A 160 -14.84 -28.84 -38.32
N ASN A 161 -15.03 -29.63 -37.27
CA ASN A 161 -15.07 -29.23 -35.86
C ASN A 161 -13.84 -29.68 -35.05
N ALA A 162 -12.89 -30.44 -35.62
CA ALA A 162 -11.70 -30.89 -34.90
C ALA A 162 -10.67 -29.74 -34.73
N LYS A 163 -10.46 -29.29 -33.49
CA LYS A 163 -9.42 -28.29 -33.13
C LYS A 163 -8.01 -28.89 -33.07
N VAL A 164 -7.89 -30.19 -32.80
CA VAL A 164 -6.62 -30.92 -32.63
C VAL A 164 -6.76 -32.29 -33.31
N ILE A 165 -5.75 -32.69 -34.10
CA ILE A 165 -5.69 -34.01 -34.75
C ILE A 165 -4.91 -34.95 -33.83
N THR A 166 -5.53 -36.02 -33.32
CA THR A 166 -4.92 -37.00 -32.42
C THR A 166 -4.55 -38.30 -33.12
N TYR A 167 -3.64 -39.08 -32.55
CA TYR A 167 -3.16 -40.35 -33.09
C TYR A 167 -4.28 -41.36 -33.37
N ASP A 168 -5.31 -41.40 -32.53
CA ASP A 168 -6.47 -42.30 -32.68
C ASP A 168 -7.29 -42.01 -33.95
N ILE A 169 -7.26 -40.76 -34.43
CA ILE A 169 -7.91 -40.34 -35.68
C ILE A 169 -7.07 -40.77 -36.90
N ILE A 170 -5.75 -40.90 -36.73
CA ILE A 170 -4.78 -41.22 -37.77
C ILE A 170 -4.60 -42.74 -37.93
N GLN A 171 -4.94 -43.54 -36.91
CA GLN A 171 -4.74 -44.99 -36.87
C GLN A 171 -5.26 -45.81 -38.07
N PRO A 172 -6.31 -45.40 -38.83
CA PRO A 172 -6.72 -46.09 -40.04
C PRO A 172 -6.17 -45.49 -41.36
N CYS A 173 -5.34 -44.45 -41.33
CA CYS A 173 -5.15 -43.57 -42.48
C CYS A 173 -3.96 -43.90 -43.41
N PRO A 174 -4.04 -43.51 -44.71
CA PRO A 174 -2.95 -43.66 -45.67
C PRO A 174 -1.66 -42.95 -45.23
N LYS A 175 -0.49 -43.43 -45.69
CA LYS A 175 0.84 -42.85 -45.40
C LYS A 175 0.93 -41.33 -45.62
N GLU A 176 0.15 -40.79 -46.55
CA GLU A 176 0.05 -39.36 -46.85
C GLU A 176 -0.59 -38.52 -45.73
N MET A 177 -1.40 -39.10 -44.83
CA MET A 177 -1.97 -38.36 -43.68
C MET A 177 -1.04 -38.34 -42.47
N VAL A 178 -0.26 -39.41 -42.26
CA VAL A 178 0.76 -39.48 -41.20
C VAL A 178 1.85 -38.45 -41.45
N SER A 179 2.22 -38.24 -42.73
CA SER A 179 3.10 -37.14 -43.10
C SER A 179 2.44 -35.80 -42.74
N SER A 180 1.25 -35.45 -43.23
CA SER A 180 0.68 -34.10 -42.98
C SER A 180 0.46 -33.78 -41.50
N GLY A 181 0.10 -34.77 -40.69
CA GLY A 181 0.08 -34.62 -39.24
C GLY A 181 1.45 -34.31 -38.65
N LEU A 182 2.51 -34.98 -39.10
CA LEU A 182 3.89 -34.74 -38.67
C LEU A 182 4.38 -33.33 -39.01
N LYS A 183 4.10 -32.86 -40.23
CA LYS A 183 4.45 -31.49 -40.64
C LYS A 183 3.72 -30.45 -39.79
N LEU A 184 2.42 -30.62 -39.58
CA LEU A 184 1.64 -29.72 -38.73
C LEU A 184 2.18 -29.70 -37.28
N SER A 185 2.52 -30.86 -36.71
CA SER A 185 3.13 -30.94 -35.38
C SER A 185 4.47 -30.21 -35.32
N LEU A 186 5.30 -30.32 -36.36
CA LEU A 186 6.56 -29.58 -36.44
C LEU A 186 6.34 -28.07 -36.58
N ASP A 187 5.44 -27.64 -37.46
CA ASP A 187 5.11 -26.23 -37.66
C ASP A 187 4.56 -25.61 -36.36
N ASN A 188 3.74 -26.36 -35.61
CA ASN A 188 3.25 -25.95 -34.29
C ASN A 188 4.40 -25.81 -33.27
N LEU A 189 5.34 -26.76 -33.24
CA LEU A 189 6.51 -26.68 -32.37
C LEU A 189 7.35 -25.45 -32.65
N LEU A 190 7.69 -25.21 -33.92
CA LEU A 190 8.46 -24.02 -34.31
C LEU A 190 7.72 -22.74 -33.92
N THR A 191 6.40 -22.71 -34.10
CA THR A 191 5.55 -21.60 -33.66
C THR A 191 5.63 -21.38 -32.14
N TYR A 192 5.60 -22.43 -31.33
CA TYR A 192 5.77 -22.31 -29.88
C TYR A 192 7.15 -21.79 -29.50
N ILE A 193 8.22 -22.27 -30.16
CA ILE A 193 9.58 -21.80 -29.92
C ILE A 193 9.69 -20.30 -30.20
N ASP A 194 9.16 -19.84 -31.33
CA ASP A 194 9.13 -18.42 -31.68
C ASP A 194 8.33 -17.61 -30.66
N GLN A 195 7.15 -18.09 -30.24
CA GLN A 195 6.33 -17.42 -29.22
C GLN A 195 7.03 -17.33 -27.86
N ILE A 196 7.73 -18.40 -27.43
CA ILE A 196 8.51 -18.40 -26.18
C ILE A 196 9.63 -17.35 -26.28
N LYS A 197 10.42 -17.36 -27.38
CA LYS A 197 11.49 -16.39 -27.63
C LYS A 197 10.97 -14.95 -27.57
N HIS A 198 9.87 -14.67 -28.28
CA HIS A 198 9.25 -13.34 -28.30
C HIS A 198 8.71 -12.91 -26.94
N THR A 199 8.04 -13.80 -26.22
CA THR A 199 7.47 -13.45 -24.91
C THR A 199 8.58 -13.15 -23.90
N ILE A 200 9.68 -13.91 -23.91
CA ILE A 200 10.83 -13.67 -23.03
C ILE A 200 11.57 -12.37 -23.41
N SER A 201 11.65 -12.05 -24.70
CA SER A 201 12.14 -10.74 -25.17
C SER A 201 11.28 -9.61 -24.59
N ALA A 202 9.95 -9.69 -24.74
CA ALA A 202 9.00 -8.69 -24.25
C ALA A 202 9.08 -8.46 -22.73
N LEU A 203 9.35 -9.51 -21.93
CA LEU A 203 9.55 -9.41 -20.49
C LEU A 203 10.69 -8.46 -20.09
N SER A 204 11.69 -8.27 -20.95
CA SER A 204 12.82 -7.39 -20.72
C SER A 204 12.50 -5.91 -21.00
N HIS A 205 11.40 -5.65 -21.70
CA HIS A 205 11.00 -4.32 -22.20
C HIS A 205 9.70 -3.81 -21.57
N LEU A 206 9.24 -4.41 -20.47
CA LEU A 206 7.94 -4.07 -19.87
C LEU A 206 7.78 -2.59 -19.53
N GLU A 207 8.87 -1.94 -19.10
CA GLU A 207 8.85 -0.51 -18.77
C GLU A 207 8.64 0.37 -19.99
N ASP A 208 9.03 -0.08 -21.19
CA ASP A 208 8.84 0.66 -22.44
C ASP A 208 7.36 0.68 -22.85
N PHE A 209 6.59 -0.34 -22.46
CA PHE A 209 5.18 -0.49 -22.83
C PHE A 209 4.19 -0.03 -21.77
N ARG A 210 4.60 0.10 -20.51
CA ARG A 210 3.71 0.49 -19.41
C ARG A 210 3.74 2.01 -19.20
N SER A 211 2.60 2.65 -19.41
CA SER A 211 2.46 4.10 -19.22
C SER A 211 2.50 4.50 -17.74
N GLU A 212 2.79 5.78 -17.51
CA GLU A 212 2.77 6.40 -16.18
C GLU A 212 1.39 6.28 -15.51
N HIS A 213 0.33 6.39 -16.31
CA HIS A 213 -1.05 6.20 -15.88
C HIS A 213 -1.32 4.79 -15.35
N GLU A 214 -0.86 3.77 -16.07
CA GLU A 214 -1.00 2.37 -15.67
C GLU A 214 -0.27 2.10 -14.33
N LYS A 215 0.91 2.71 -14.14
CA LYS A 215 1.65 2.61 -12.87
C LYS A 215 0.89 3.28 -11.72
N ALA A 216 0.23 4.41 -11.96
CA ALA A 216 -0.62 5.06 -10.98
C ALA A 216 -1.80 4.17 -10.56
N ILE A 217 -2.48 3.54 -11.52
CA ILE A 217 -3.58 2.59 -11.24
C ILE A 217 -3.10 1.47 -10.32
N ILE A 218 -1.95 0.84 -10.63
CA ILE A 218 -1.37 -0.21 -9.78
C ILE A 218 -1.08 0.32 -8.37
N TYR A 219 -0.41 1.47 -8.26
CA TYR A 219 -0.08 2.09 -6.98
C TYR A 219 -1.33 2.38 -6.13
N HIS A 220 -2.37 2.99 -6.72
CA HIS A 220 -3.63 3.27 -6.04
C HIS A 220 -4.30 2.02 -5.55
N TYR A 221 -4.33 0.97 -6.37
CA TYR A 221 -4.93 -0.29 -6.02
C TYR A 221 -4.25 -0.90 -4.79
N ILE A 222 -2.92 -1.03 -4.81
CA ILE A 222 -2.18 -1.62 -3.67
C ILE A 222 -2.27 -0.77 -2.41
N LYS A 223 -2.28 0.56 -2.56
CA LYS A 223 -2.43 1.48 -1.43
C LYS A 223 -3.81 1.33 -0.80
N LYS A 224 -4.87 1.30 -1.62
CA LYS A 224 -6.24 1.10 -1.15
C LYS A 224 -6.39 -0.24 -0.42
N GLN A 225 -5.84 -1.32 -0.98
CA GLN A 225 -5.83 -2.62 -0.31
C GLN A 225 -5.12 -2.58 1.06
N TYR A 226 -4.03 -1.82 1.19
CA TYR A 226 -3.36 -1.64 2.46
C TYR A 226 -4.20 -0.80 3.44
N ASP A 227 -4.75 0.32 2.96
CA ASP A 227 -5.54 1.26 3.74
C ASP A 227 -6.82 0.62 4.30
N ASP A 228 -7.47 -0.26 3.53
CA ASP A 228 -8.69 -0.94 3.94
C ASP A 228 -8.40 -2.08 4.95
N ASN A 229 -7.31 -2.84 4.74
CA ASN A 229 -7.07 -4.08 5.48
C ASN A 229 -6.12 -3.92 6.67
N ASN A 230 -5.10 -3.07 6.58
CA ASN A 230 -3.97 -3.04 7.52
C ASN A 230 -3.85 -1.71 8.28
N LEU A 231 -4.11 -0.58 7.61
CA LEU A 231 -3.89 0.74 8.18
C LEU A 231 -4.70 1.03 9.46
N PRO A 232 -5.99 0.66 9.60
CA PRO A 232 -6.77 1.02 10.77
C PRO A 232 -6.19 0.42 12.06
N GLN A 233 -5.80 -0.86 12.01
CA GLN A 233 -5.18 -1.55 13.13
C GLN A 233 -3.80 -0.98 13.46
N HIS A 234 -3.02 -0.60 12.45
CA HIS A 234 -1.73 0.06 12.63
C HIS A 234 -1.89 1.41 13.35
N LEU A 235 -2.79 2.27 12.85
CA LEU A 235 -3.04 3.59 13.43
C LEU A 235 -3.55 3.51 14.87
N GLU A 236 -4.44 2.56 15.19
CA GLU A 236 -4.90 2.35 16.57
C GLU A 236 -3.71 2.12 17.52
N ARG A 237 -2.77 1.24 17.13
CA ARG A 237 -1.58 0.94 17.93
C ARG A 237 -0.68 2.15 18.08
N VAL A 238 -0.45 2.90 17.00
CA VAL A 238 0.42 4.10 17.01
C VAL A 238 -0.18 5.20 17.89
N VAL A 239 -1.47 5.50 17.71
CA VAL A 239 -2.18 6.51 18.50
C VAL A 239 -2.18 6.14 19.98
N LYS A 240 -2.45 4.87 20.33
CA LYS A 240 -2.41 4.40 21.72
C LYS A 240 -1.03 4.57 22.35
N ARG A 241 0.04 4.26 21.60
CA ARG A 241 1.43 4.44 22.06
C ARG A 241 1.75 5.93 22.27
N ARG A 242 1.36 6.78 21.32
CA ARG A 242 1.53 8.24 21.42
C ARG A 242 0.84 8.82 22.66
N ASN A 243 -0.44 8.48 22.87
CA ASN A 243 -1.20 8.99 24.00
C ASN A 243 -0.58 8.54 25.34
N LYS A 244 -0.18 7.27 25.45
CA LYS A 244 0.54 6.78 26.64
C LYS A 244 1.87 7.53 26.88
N TYR A 245 2.60 7.86 25.81
CA TYR A 245 3.82 8.65 25.91
C TYR A 245 3.56 10.06 26.47
N PHE A 246 2.50 10.72 25.98
CA PHE A 246 2.08 12.03 26.50
C PHE A 246 1.65 11.95 27.97
N ASP A 247 0.87 10.93 28.36
CA ASP A 247 0.44 10.72 29.75
C ASP A 247 1.64 10.56 30.70
N VAL A 248 2.59 9.69 30.35
CA VAL A 248 3.78 9.42 31.18
C VAL A 248 4.66 10.66 31.31
N ARG A 249 4.79 11.45 30.25
CA ARG A 249 5.61 12.67 30.24
C ARG A 249 4.86 13.90 30.76
N ARG A 250 3.57 13.78 31.08
CA ARG A 250 2.67 14.89 31.43
C ARG A 250 2.70 16.00 30.37
N LEU A 251 2.69 15.60 29.10
CA LEU A 251 2.63 16.51 27.96
C LEU A 251 1.18 16.66 27.51
N ASP A 252 0.80 17.87 27.16
CA ASP A 252 -0.47 18.12 26.48
C ASP A 252 -0.38 17.75 25.00
N ALA A 253 -1.45 17.22 24.44
CA ALA A 253 -1.60 16.97 23.00
C ALA A 253 -1.86 18.28 22.22
N ASN A 254 -0.99 19.27 22.44
CA ASN A 254 -1.00 20.57 21.79
C ASN A 254 -0.24 20.55 20.47
N LYS A 255 -0.33 21.63 19.70
CA LYS A 255 0.33 21.76 18.39
C LYS A 255 1.82 21.43 18.45
N VAL A 256 2.53 21.99 19.44
CA VAL A 256 3.98 21.83 19.60
C VAL A 256 4.38 20.38 19.83
N SER A 257 3.72 19.70 20.76
CA SER A 257 4.04 18.30 21.11
C SER A 257 3.70 17.34 19.97
N LEU A 258 2.63 17.62 19.23
CA LEU A 258 2.25 16.84 18.05
C LEU A 258 3.19 17.08 16.87
N SER A 259 3.60 18.33 16.60
CA SER A 259 4.60 18.66 15.58
C SER A 259 5.94 17.98 15.86
N SER A 260 6.42 17.99 17.11
CA SER A 260 7.62 17.24 17.49
C SER A 260 7.49 15.75 17.20
N LYS A 261 6.29 15.16 17.36
CA LYS A 261 6.05 13.75 17.04
C LYS A 261 5.98 13.48 15.54
N MET A 262 5.55 14.47 14.76
CA MET A 262 5.59 14.43 13.30
C MET A 262 7.03 14.43 12.80
N ASP A 263 7.89 15.30 13.33
CA ASP A 263 9.32 15.34 12.99
C ASP A 263 10.00 14.00 13.31
N GLU A 264 9.77 13.45 14.51
CA GLU A 264 10.28 12.11 14.87
C GLU A 264 9.79 11.00 13.93
N THR A 265 8.56 11.11 13.44
CA THR A 265 7.98 10.13 12.51
C THR A 265 8.63 10.24 11.14
N VAL A 266 8.83 11.46 10.64
CA VAL A 266 9.56 11.74 9.40
C VAL A 266 10.99 11.20 9.49
N ASP A 267 11.72 11.48 10.56
CA ASP A 267 13.09 10.99 10.75
C ASP A 267 13.17 9.45 10.79
N LYS A 268 12.20 8.81 11.43
CA LYS A 268 12.12 7.34 11.50
C LYS A 268 11.94 6.71 10.13
N TYR A 269 11.07 7.26 9.28
CA TYR A 269 10.71 6.66 8.00
C TYR A 269 11.59 7.11 6.83
N ASN A 270 12.23 8.28 6.90
CA ASN A 270 13.12 8.81 5.85
C ASN A 270 14.33 7.91 5.52
N GLN A 271 14.66 6.94 6.39
CA GLN A 271 15.67 5.91 6.07
C GLN A 271 15.23 4.99 4.93
N ASN A 272 13.93 4.86 4.69
CA ASN A 272 13.39 4.10 3.57
C ASN A 272 13.31 5.00 2.33
N PRO A 273 13.92 4.60 1.18
CA PRO A 273 13.94 5.43 -0.02
C PRO A 273 12.56 5.78 -0.59
N LEU A 274 11.56 4.91 -0.44
CA LEU A 274 10.19 5.19 -0.93
C LEU A 274 9.52 6.26 -0.08
N CYS A 275 9.70 6.18 1.25
CA CYS A 275 9.16 7.16 2.20
C CYS A 275 9.75 8.55 1.96
N LEU A 276 11.07 8.63 1.78
CA LEU A 276 11.74 9.89 1.47
C LEU A 276 11.23 10.49 0.16
N MET A 277 11.15 9.68 -0.90
CA MET A 277 10.69 10.15 -2.20
C MET A 277 9.23 10.64 -2.16
N TRP A 278 8.35 9.93 -1.44
CA TRP A 278 6.98 10.39 -1.23
C TRP A 278 6.95 11.72 -0.46
N TYR A 279 7.73 11.84 0.62
CA TYR A 279 7.77 13.04 1.46
C TYR A 279 8.26 14.28 0.69
N GLU A 280 9.29 14.12 -0.14
CA GLU A 280 9.81 15.19 -0.99
C GLU A 280 8.78 15.64 -2.04
N ASN A 281 7.97 14.71 -2.55
CA ASN A 281 6.92 15.02 -3.52
C ASN A 281 5.64 15.56 -2.87
N TYR A 282 5.40 15.31 -1.59
CA TYR A 282 4.15 15.68 -0.90
C TYR A 282 3.87 17.19 -0.89
N PHE A 283 4.92 18.02 -0.92
CA PHE A 283 4.81 19.49 -0.85
C PHE A 283 4.84 20.17 -2.21
N ILE A 284 4.79 19.40 -3.29
CA ILE A 284 4.80 19.92 -4.66
C ILE A 284 3.35 19.94 -5.15
N ASP A 285 2.71 21.11 -5.08
CA ASP A 285 1.28 21.32 -5.39
C ASP A 285 0.87 20.82 -6.80
N ASP A 286 1.83 20.72 -7.74
CA ASP A 286 1.61 20.32 -9.13
C ASP A 286 2.27 18.98 -9.51
N SER A 287 2.80 18.19 -8.56
CA SER A 287 3.42 16.90 -8.91
C SER A 287 2.32 15.89 -9.31
N PRO A 288 2.26 15.43 -10.57
CA PRO A 288 1.30 14.42 -10.97
C PRO A 288 1.58 13.14 -10.18
N GLU A 289 0.53 12.56 -9.61
CA GLU A 289 0.63 11.30 -8.88
C GLU A 289 1.22 10.16 -9.75
N GLU A 290 1.05 10.27 -11.07
CA GLU A 290 1.67 9.44 -12.09
C GLU A 290 3.21 9.49 -12.04
N LEU A 291 3.83 10.66 -11.81
CA LEU A 291 5.28 10.77 -11.66
C LEU A 291 5.79 10.17 -10.35
N LEU A 292 4.98 10.20 -9.29
CA LEU A 292 5.30 9.52 -8.05
C LEU A 292 5.27 8.00 -8.24
N ALA A 293 4.18 7.45 -8.80
CA ALA A 293 4.04 6.02 -9.08
C ALA A 293 5.14 5.54 -10.05
N SER A 294 5.34 6.31 -11.11
CA SER A 294 6.61 6.70 -11.72
C SER A 294 7.89 6.26 -11.03
N GLY A 295 8.37 7.14 -10.17
CA GLY A 295 9.59 6.94 -9.40
C GLY A 295 9.54 5.74 -8.48
N LEU A 296 8.37 5.39 -7.92
CA LEU A 296 8.23 4.25 -7.00
C LEU A 296 8.50 2.92 -7.70
N CYS A 297 7.97 2.74 -8.91
CA CYS A 297 8.19 1.57 -9.75
C CYS A 297 9.70 1.37 -10.04
N GLN A 298 10.40 2.46 -10.37
CA GLN A 298 11.84 2.41 -10.70
C GLN A 298 12.73 2.03 -9.52
N LYS A 299 12.25 2.13 -8.27
CA LYS A 299 13.03 1.73 -7.09
C LYS A 299 13.18 0.22 -6.96
N GLN A 300 12.43 -0.58 -7.74
CA GLN A 300 12.53 -2.04 -7.72
C GLN A 300 12.40 -2.61 -6.29
N ALA A 301 11.52 -2.00 -5.50
CA ALA A 301 11.40 -2.26 -4.07
C ALA A 301 10.52 -3.48 -3.78
N LEU A 302 10.71 -4.08 -2.61
CA LEU A 302 9.93 -5.23 -2.18
C LEU A 302 8.60 -4.79 -1.54
N PRO A 303 7.59 -5.67 -1.46
CA PRO A 303 6.30 -5.36 -0.83
C PRO A 303 6.41 -4.77 0.58
N ASP A 304 7.39 -5.23 1.38
CA ASP A 304 7.62 -4.72 2.73
C ASP A 304 8.05 -3.26 2.78
N ASP A 305 8.73 -2.76 1.74
CA ASP A 305 9.10 -1.35 1.67
C ASP A 305 7.90 -0.47 1.31
N PHE A 306 6.98 -0.97 0.48
CA PHE A 306 5.69 -0.32 0.24
C PHE A 306 4.81 -0.34 1.49
N ASN A 307 4.81 -1.44 2.26
CA ASN A 307 4.11 -1.47 3.56
C ASN A 307 4.62 -0.37 4.49
N LYS A 308 5.94 -0.15 4.56
CA LYS A 308 6.52 0.97 5.34
C LYS A 308 6.08 2.33 4.80
N LEU A 309 6.05 2.51 3.48
CA LEU A 309 5.54 3.72 2.84
C LEU A 309 4.09 4.00 3.26
N PHE A 310 3.20 3.01 3.17
CA PHE A 310 1.79 3.20 3.53
C PHE A 310 1.59 3.44 5.03
N MET A 311 2.36 2.76 5.89
CA MET A 311 2.40 3.07 7.32
C MET A 311 2.79 4.53 7.57
N PHE A 312 3.83 5.00 6.88
CA PHE A 312 4.30 6.38 7.03
C PHE A 312 3.26 7.39 6.56
N GLN A 313 2.69 7.20 5.37
CA GLN A 313 1.64 8.07 4.84
C GLN A 313 0.45 8.19 5.80
N GLY A 314 -0.01 7.06 6.34
CA GLY A 314 -1.11 7.04 7.29
C GLY A 314 -0.78 7.68 8.64
N GLU A 315 0.41 7.41 9.21
CA GLU A 315 0.86 8.06 10.46
C GLU A 315 1.02 9.57 10.28
N PHE A 316 1.58 10.00 9.15
CA PHE A 316 1.78 11.39 8.79
C PHE A 316 0.45 12.13 8.68
N GLU A 317 -0.52 11.59 7.94
CA GLU A 317 -1.84 12.20 7.77
C GLU A 317 -2.63 12.20 9.08
N ASN A 318 -2.50 11.16 9.92
CA ASN A 318 -3.08 11.15 11.26
C ASN A 318 -2.54 12.30 12.12
N LEU A 319 -1.23 12.52 12.11
CA LEU A 319 -0.58 13.60 12.86
C LEU A 319 -0.94 14.97 12.30
N ARG A 320 -0.94 15.14 10.97
CA ARG A 320 -1.39 16.38 10.30
C ARG A 320 -2.80 16.78 10.75
N ASN A 321 -3.74 15.83 10.73
CA ASN A 321 -5.11 16.06 11.16
C ASN A 321 -5.21 16.35 12.67
N ALA A 322 -4.43 15.67 13.50
CA ALA A 322 -4.38 15.95 14.94
C ALA A 322 -3.81 17.35 15.24
N ILE A 323 -2.77 17.77 14.52
CA ILE A 323 -2.15 19.10 14.62
C ILE A 323 -3.15 20.17 14.19
N ALA A 324 -3.85 19.98 13.06
CA ALA A 324 -4.86 20.93 12.60
C ALA A 324 -5.99 21.12 13.64
N LYS A 325 -6.50 20.02 14.20
CA LYS A 325 -7.49 20.06 15.28
C LYS A 325 -6.96 20.76 16.53
N ALA A 326 -5.71 20.50 16.93
CA ALA A 326 -5.10 21.17 18.07
C ALA A 326 -4.89 22.68 17.83
N ASP A 327 -4.43 23.07 16.65
CA ASP A 327 -4.22 24.47 16.26
C ASP A 327 -5.55 25.24 16.20
N GLU A 328 -6.61 24.65 15.65
CA GLU A 328 -7.95 25.23 15.68
C GLU A 328 -8.46 25.38 17.12
N PHE A 329 -8.29 24.35 17.94
CA PHE A 329 -8.68 24.36 19.35
C PHE A 329 -7.94 25.44 20.15
N GLU A 330 -6.65 25.64 19.88
CA GLU A 330 -5.82 26.69 20.48
C GLU A 330 -6.25 28.10 20.05
N ARG A 331 -6.54 28.31 18.76
CA ARG A 331 -6.96 29.60 18.19
C ARG A 331 -8.37 30.03 18.63
N LEU A 332 -9.28 29.08 18.78
CA LEU A 332 -10.66 29.32 19.26
C LEU A 332 -10.75 29.29 20.80
N GLY A 333 -9.61 29.18 21.49
CA GLY A 333 -9.46 29.31 22.93
C GLY A 333 -9.80 30.71 23.43
N ASP A 334 -10.43 30.82 24.61
CA ASP A 334 -10.39 32.08 25.34
C ASP A 334 -8.95 32.26 25.83
N SER A 335 -8.32 33.38 25.46
CA SER A 335 -6.90 33.62 25.73
C SER A 335 -6.56 33.66 27.21
N PHE A 336 -7.56 33.81 28.10
CA PHE A 336 -7.37 33.84 29.53
C PHE A 336 -7.34 32.43 30.19
N PHE A 337 -8.16 31.50 29.69
CA PHE A 337 -8.32 30.17 30.30
C PHE A 337 -7.45 29.11 29.62
N ALA A 338 -7.06 28.09 30.38
CA ALA A 338 -6.40 26.92 29.84
C ALA A 338 -7.26 26.28 28.74
N ASN A 339 -6.63 25.75 27.70
CA ASN A 339 -7.33 25.36 26.47
C ASN A 339 -8.45 24.34 26.71
N TRP A 340 -8.30 23.47 27.71
CA TRP A 340 -9.29 22.46 28.08
C TRP A 340 -10.56 23.03 28.74
N VAL A 341 -10.58 24.31 29.15
CA VAL A 341 -11.67 24.95 29.89
C VAL A 341 -12.66 25.60 28.92
N ASP A 342 -13.94 25.30 29.07
CA ASP A 342 -15.03 26.00 28.40
C ASP A 342 -15.45 27.20 29.27
N PRO A 343 -15.19 28.45 28.85
CA PRO A 343 -15.49 29.62 29.66
C PRO A 343 -16.99 29.74 29.97
N VAL A 344 -17.86 29.41 29.02
CA VAL A 344 -19.31 29.55 29.18
C VAL A 344 -19.85 28.51 30.15
N LYS A 345 -19.36 27.27 30.07
CA LYS A 345 -19.73 26.23 31.06
C LYS A 345 -19.16 26.54 32.43
N LEU A 346 -17.91 27.00 32.51
CA LEU A 346 -17.29 27.44 33.76
C LEU A 346 -18.08 28.58 34.41
N GLU A 347 -18.53 29.55 33.63
CA GLU A 347 -19.39 30.65 34.09
C GLU A 347 -20.69 30.10 34.66
N ASN A 348 -21.39 29.26 33.89
CA ASN A 348 -22.65 28.66 34.33
C ASN A 348 -22.50 27.84 35.61
N LYS A 349 -21.37 27.15 35.77
CA LYS A 349 -21.06 26.36 36.95
C LYS A 349 -20.78 27.24 38.17
N LEU A 350 -20.10 28.37 37.99
CA LEU A 350 -19.65 29.22 39.10
C LEU A 350 -20.60 30.38 39.43
N LYS A 351 -21.45 30.86 38.52
CA LYS A 351 -22.21 32.11 38.68
C LYS A 351 -23.02 32.22 39.98
N TYR A 352 -23.77 31.17 40.33
CA TYR A 352 -24.55 31.17 41.57
C TYR A 352 -23.68 31.03 42.82
N TRP A 353 -22.58 30.29 42.70
CA TRP A 353 -21.63 30.11 43.79
C TRP A 353 -20.91 31.42 44.11
N ILE A 354 -20.41 32.10 43.08
CA ILE A 354 -19.75 33.41 43.18
C ILE A 354 -20.71 34.43 43.79
N LYS A 355 -21.95 34.49 43.29
CA LYS A 355 -22.98 35.39 43.82
C LYS A 355 -23.29 35.16 45.30
N GLY A 356 -23.32 33.90 45.75
CA GLY A 356 -23.67 33.57 47.14
C GLY A 356 -22.51 33.61 48.14
N ASN A 357 -21.26 33.48 47.68
CA ASN A 357 -20.11 33.30 48.57
C ASN A 357 -19.11 34.45 48.55
N ILE A 358 -19.12 35.32 47.54
CA ILE A 358 -18.18 36.44 47.40
C ILE A 358 -18.81 37.74 47.95
N ASP A 359 -19.05 37.75 49.26
CA ASP A 359 -19.59 38.87 50.05
C ASP A 359 -18.54 39.96 50.38
N THR A 360 -17.26 39.64 50.20
CA THR A 360 -16.11 40.51 50.49
C THR A 360 -15.11 40.45 49.33
N GLN A 361 -14.37 41.54 49.11
CA GLN A 361 -13.40 41.60 48.01
C GLN A 361 -12.25 40.59 48.20
N GLN A 362 -11.86 40.33 49.45
CA GLN A 362 -10.78 39.42 49.82
C GLN A 362 -11.04 37.99 49.37
N LYS A 363 -12.29 37.53 49.34
CA LYS A 363 -12.63 36.15 48.93
C LYS A 363 -12.35 35.85 47.47
N TRP A 364 -12.20 36.87 46.60
CA TRP A 364 -11.72 36.66 45.24
C TRP A 364 -10.30 36.08 45.17
N TYR A 365 -9.47 36.30 46.20
CA TYR A 365 -8.14 35.70 46.29
C TYR A 365 -8.20 34.16 46.35
N ILE A 366 -9.20 33.61 47.03
CA ILE A 366 -9.43 32.15 47.11
C ILE A 366 -9.75 31.58 45.73
N VAL A 367 -10.62 32.26 45.00
CA VAL A 367 -11.01 31.86 43.63
C VAL A 367 -9.79 31.84 42.72
N TRP A 368 -8.94 32.87 42.79
CA TRP A 368 -7.67 32.89 42.05
C TRP A 368 -6.76 31.73 42.43
N CYS A 369 -6.49 31.52 43.72
CA CYS A 369 -5.57 30.48 44.13
C CYS A 369 -6.07 29.08 43.73
N MET A 370 -7.37 28.84 43.85
CA MET A 370 -8.00 27.59 43.45
C MET A 370 -7.87 27.37 41.94
N MET A 371 -8.24 28.37 41.13
CA MET A 371 -8.20 28.27 39.68
C MET A 371 -6.77 28.22 39.13
N ARG A 372 -5.81 28.91 39.75
CA ARG A 372 -4.43 28.98 39.28
C ARG A 372 -3.57 27.81 39.75
N TYR A 373 -3.56 27.53 41.05
CA TYR A 373 -2.58 26.62 41.67
C TYR A 373 -3.14 25.22 41.95
N THR A 374 -4.46 25.08 42.06
CA THR A 374 -5.07 23.76 42.31
C THR A 374 -5.54 23.10 41.02
N PHE A 375 -6.28 23.83 40.19
CA PHE A 375 -6.89 23.27 38.97
C PHE A 375 -6.24 23.68 37.66
N HIS A 376 -5.27 24.61 37.67
CA HIS A 376 -4.59 25.09 36.45
C HIS A 376 -5.57 25.53 35.34
N ILE A 377 -6.67 26.17 35.74
CA ILE A 377 -7.73 26.73 34.86
C ILE A 377 -7.26 28.01 34.15
N ILE A 378 -6.36 28.76 34.78
CA ILE A 378 -5.83 30.03 34.27
C ILE A 378 -4.49 29.75 33.57
N ARG A 379 -4.28 30.26 32.36
CA ARG A 379 -3.00 30.08 31.63
C ARG A 379 -1.84 30.73 32.36
N ASP A 380 -0.65 30.19 32.16
CA ASP A 380 0.51 30.56 32.97
C ASP A 380 0.96 32.02 32.81
N ASP A 381 0.73 32.59 31.63
CA ASP A 381 1.07 33.96 31.25
C ASP A 381 0.08 35.02 31.74
N GLN A 382 -1.05 34.63 32.33
CA GLN A 382 -2.06 35.56 32.82
C GLN A 382 -1.75 36.06 34.23
N ASP A 383 -1.89 37.38 34.43
CA ASP A 383 -1.67 38.04 35.71
C ASP A 383 -2.98 38.28 36.48
N LYS A 384 -2.84 38.81 37.71
CA LYS A 384 -4.00 39.12 38.55
C LYS A 384 -4.88 40.24 37.99
N ASN A 385 -4.31 41.16 37.19
CA ASN A 385 -5.09 42.23 36.55
C ASN A 385 -6.00 41.66 35.46
N ALA A 386 -5.46 40.79 34.62
CA ALA A 386 -6.20 40.03 33.63
C ALA A 386 -7.29 39.17 34.30
N PHE A 387 -6.98 38.53 35.43
CA PHE A 387 -7.97 37.78 36.21
C PHE A 387 -9.10 38.67 36.71
N ALA A 388 -8.78 39.79 37.35
CA ALA A 388 -9.81 40.69 37.86
C ALA A 388 -10.70 41.24 36.74
N ALA A 389 -10.10 41.63 35.61
CA ALA A 389 -10.84 42.08 34.42
C ALA A 389 -11.76 40.97 33.89
N ARG A 390 -11.23 39.74 33.72
CA ARG A 390 -12.01 38.61 33.20
C ARG A 390 -13.13 38.19 34.15
N MET A 391 -12.87 38.08 35.45
CA MET A 391 -13.89 37.71 36.45
C MET A 391 -15.00 38.74 36.54
N ASN A 392 -14.69 40.03 36.46
CA ASN A 392 -15.72 41.08 36.47
C ASN A 392 -16.58 41.09 35.21
N LEU A 393 -16.02 40.69 34.06
CA LEU A 393 -16.78 40.53 32.81
C LEU A 393 -17.67 39.28 32.86
N MET A 394 -17.15 38.18 33.41
CA MET A 394 -17.79 36.88 33.48
C MET A 394 -18.84 36.78 34.59
N PHE A 395 -18.68 37.54 35.67
CA PHE A 395 -19.57 37.54 36.83
C PHE A 395 -20.00 38.97 37.18
N PRO A 396 -20.76 39.66 36.31
CA PRO A 396 -21.17 41.04 36.53
C PRO A 396 -22.09 41.19 37.76
N ASP A 397 -22.83 40.14 38.10
CA ASP A 397 -23.78 40.09 39.22
C ASP A 397 -23.16 39.66 40.57
N ALA A 398 -21.84 39.53 40.65
CA ALA A 398 -21.16 39.24 41.92
C ALA A 398 -21.39 40.36 42.93
N GLU A 399 -21.64 40.03 44.21
CA GLU A 399 -21.95 41.04 45.24
C GLU A 399 -20.81 42.05 45.41
N LYS A 400 -19.56 41.59 45.35
CA LYS A 400 -18.37 42.45 45.33
C LYS A 400 -17.59 42.26 44.04
N LYS A 401 -17.18 43.37 43.43
CA LYS A 401 -16.27 43.37 42.28
C LYS A 401 -14.91 42.77 42.62
N CYS A 402 -14.33 42.07 41.67
CA CYS A 402 -12.98 41.54 41.73
C CYS A 402 -11.97 42.68 41.59
N VAL A 403 -11.15 42.91 42.63
CA VAL A 403 -10.18 44.02 42.67
C VAL A 403 -8.81 43.51 43.10
N VAL A 404 -7.79 43.71 42.27
CA VAL A 404 -6.42 43.19 42.46
C VAL A 404 -5.78 43.58 43.78
N GLU A 405 -6.09 44.78 44.29
CA GLU A 405 -5.57 45.26 45.57
C GLU A 405 -5.94 44.34 46.75
N SER A 406 -7.09 43.66 46.67
CA SER A 406 -7.49 42.69 47.69
C SER A 406 -6.59 41.44 47.71
N PHE A 407 -6.04 41.04 46.55
CA PHE A 407 -5.18 39.88 46.41
C PHE A 407 -3.83 40.14 47.04
N ARG A 408 -3.22 41.30 46.74
CA ARG A 408 -1.90 41.69 47.26
C ARG A 408 -1.90 41.76 48.80
N LYS A 409 -2.99 42.25 49.38
CA LYS A 409 -3.17 42.29 50.84
C LYS A 409 -3.34 40.90 51.44
N GLN A 410 -4.00 39.99 50.73
CA GLN A 410 -4.19 38.62 51.21
C GLN A 410 -2.94 37.75 51.05
N GLU A 411 -2.16 37.89 49.97
CA GLU A 411 -0.92 37.11 49.77
C GLU A 411 0.12 37.31 50.87
N THR A 412 0.18 38.51 51.44
CA THR A 412 1.09 38.81 52.56
C THR A 412 0.60 38.25 53.89
N GLN A 413 -0.67 37.84 53.97
CA GLN A 413 -1.33 37.33 55.18
C GLN A 413 -1.58 35.82 55.11
N LYS A 414 -1.80 35.28 53.90
CA LYS A 414 -2.21 33.90 53.62
C LYS A 414 -1.29 33.34 52.53
N ASN A 415 -0.60 32.23 52.81
CA ASN A 415 0.25 31.56 51.83
C ASN A 415 -0.55 30.54 51.02
N HIS A 416 -1.45 30.99 50.15
CA HIS A 416 -2.36 30.10 49.41
C HIS A 416 -1.90 29.81 47.97
N ASN A 417 -0.65 30.14 47.65
CA ASN A 417 -0.07 30.01 46.30
C ASN A 417 0.44 28.57 46.01
N HIS A 418 -0.37 27.58 46.36
CA HIS A 418 -0.09 26.15 46.28
C HIS A 418 -1.42 25.38 46.23
N HIS A 419 -1.35 24.06 45.97
CA HIS A 419 -2.53 23.22 45.85
C HIS A 419 -3.39 23.25 47.12
N PHE A 420 -4.71 23.24 46.99
CA PHE A 420 -5.66 23.37 48.12
C PHE A 420 -5.43 22.35 49.26
N SER A 421 -4.95 21.15 48.94
CA SER A 421 -4.62 20.11 49.95
C SER A 421 -3.55 20.53 50.96
N GLU A 422 -2.77 21.57 50.65
CA GLU A 422 -1.70 22.08 51.52
C GLU A 422 -2.20 23.19 52.45
N TRP A 423 -3.45 23.63 52.32
CA TRP A 423 -4.03 24.69 53.13
C TRP A 423 -4.47 24.16 54.50
N LEU A 424 -4.32 24.97 55.56
CA LEU A 424 -4.65 24.57 56.93
C LEU A 424 -6.03 25.10 57.37
N GLU A 425 -6.95 24.18 57.68
CA GLU A 425 -8.35 24.44 58.07
C GLU A 425 -8.50 25.42 59.24
N GLY A 426 -7.59 25.35 60.23
CA GLY A 426 -7.62 26.22 61.41
C GLY A 426 -6.99 27.61 61.22
N SER A 427 -6.33 27.87 60.10
CA SER A 427 -5.60 29.14 59.87
C SER A 427 -6.33 30.14 58.97
N ASP A 428 -7.32 29.68 58.21
CA ASP A 428 -8.07 30.51 57.27
C ASP A 428 -9.57 30.51 57.64
N PRO A 429 -10.15 31.66 58.06
CA PRO A 429 -11.59 31.75 58.32
C PRO A 429 -12.44 31.45 57.08
N ASP A 430 -11.87 31.53 55.88
CA ASP A 430 -12.55 31.22 54.62
C ASP A 430 -12.26 29.80 54.10
N TYR A 431 -11.60 28.93 54.88
CA TYR A 431 -11.21 27.58 54.46
C TYR A 431 -12.40 26.75 53.97
N HIS A 432 -13.52 26.77 54.69
CA HIS A 432 -14.72 26.04 54.29
C HIS A 432 -15.31 26.55 52.97
N THR A 433 -15.20 27.86 52.69
CA THR A 433 -15.57 28.43 51.39
C THR A 433 -14.63 27.93 50.29
N ALA A 434 -13.32 27.87 50.55
CA ALA A 434 -12.35 27.29 49.61
C ALA A 434 -12.60 25.79 49.36
N GLN A 435 -12.94 25.04 50.41
CA GLN A 435 -13.28 23.61 50.34
C GLN A 435 -14.52 23.36 49.47
N ASP A 436 -15.58 24.17 49.63
CA ASP A 436 -16.77 24.06 48.81
C ASP A 436 -16.47 24.35 47.32
N LEU A 437 -15.65 25.39 47.06
CA LEU A 437 -15.19 25.69 45.69
C LEU A 437 -14.36 24.54 45.11
N TYR A 438 -13.49 23.92 45.92
CA TYR A 438 -12.69 22.77 45.52
C TYR A 438 -13.57 21.62 45.03
N TYR A 439 -14.55 21.19 45.82
CA TYR A 439 -15.45 20.10 45.41
C TYR A 439 -16.30 20.46 44.21
N LYS A 440 -16.65 21.74 44.06
CA LYS A 440 -17.37 22.21 42.88
C LYS A 440 -16.51 22.07 41.64
N LEU A 441 -15.26 22.54 41.67
CA LEU A 441 -14.32 22.47 40.55
C LEU A 441 -13.74 21.06 40.33
N ALA A 442 -13.71 20.17 41.33
CA ALA A 442 -13.27 18.79 41.15
C ALA A 442 -14.07 18.02 40.10
N LYS A 443 -15.32 18.42 39.84
CA LYS A 443 -16.16 17.89 38.75
C LYS A 443 -15.81 18.56 37.41
N MET A 444 -14.64 18.23 36.87
CA MET A 444 -14.08 18.83 35.67
C MET A 444 -14.98 18.68 34.43
N GLU A 445 -15.70 17.57 34.29
CA GLU A 445 -16.56 17.30 33.13
C GLU A 445 -17.67 18.34 32.92
N ASP A 446 -18.08 19.03 33.99
CA ASP A 446 -19.14 20.05 33.92
C ASP A 446 -18.67 21.33 33.22
N TYR A 447 -17.36 21.57 33.11
CA TYR A 447 -16.80 22.81 32.56
C TYR A 447 -15.58 22.60 31.65
N LYS A 448 -15.23 21.35 31.36
CA LYS A 448 -14.30 21.00 30.30
C LYS A 448 -14.97 21.26 28.94
N ARG A 449 -14.19 21.75 27.98
CA ARG A 449 -14.64 21.78 26.57
C ARG A 449 -14.90 20.33 26.17
N SER A 450 -16.11 20.07 25.68
CA SER A 450 -16.41 18.77 25.09
C SER A 450 -15.54 18.64 23.85
N ILE A 451 -14.53 17.76 23.91
CA ILE A 451 -13.86 17.30 22.70
C ILE A 451 -14.95 16.55 21.96
N GLY A 452 -15.46 17.14 20.88
CA GLY A 452 -16.37 16.44 19.98
C GLY A 452 -15.65 15.23 19.43
N VAL A 453 -15.78 14.10 20.13
CA VAL A 453 -15.72 12.81 19.49
C VAL A 453 -17.06 12.71 18.78
N ASP A 454 -17.15 13.28 17.58
CA ASP A 454 -18.06 12.74 16.58
C ASP A 454 -17.55 11.33 16.28
N ILE A 455 -17.97 10.37 17.10
CA ILE A 455 -18.08 8.99 16.66
C ILE A 455 -19.32 9.02 15.78
N GLY A 456 -19.10 9.24 14.48
CA GLY A 456 -20.16 9.16 13.49
C GLY A 456 -20.95 7.86 13.69
N LYS A 457 -22.26 8.02 13.81
CA LYS A 457 -23.19 6.95 13.44
C LYS A 457 -23.27 6.86 11.93
#